data_AF-A0A950U3U1-F1
#
_entry.id   AF-A0A950U3U1-F1
#
_cell.length_a   1.000
_cell.length_b   1.000
_cell.length_c   1.000
_cell.angle_alpha   90.00
_cell.angle_beta   90.00
_cell.angle_gamma   90.00
#
_symmetry.space_group_name_H-M   'P 1'
#
loop_
_entity.id
_entity.type
_entity.pdbx_description
1 polymer ?
#
loop_
_entity_poly.entity_id
_entity_poly.type
_entity_poly.pdbx_seq_one_letter_code
_entity_poly.pdbx_strand_id
1 'polypeptide(L)' 'MGGDESGCRVYLITPPRLDPRPFADLLGAALDAGDVAAVQLRLKDVSDDDWKLAIDVL' A
#
# COMPACT_ATOMS: atom_id res chain seq x y z
N MET A 1 -15.12 -7.39 -24.79
CA MET A 1 -14.11 -8.47 -24.77
C MET A 1 -12.84 -7.87 -25.33
N GLY A 2 -11.82 -7.77 -24.48
CA GLY A 2 -10.59 -7.01 -24.73
C GLY A 2 -9.91 -6.87 -23.39
N GLY A 3 -9.53 -8.03 -22.81
CA GLY A 3 -8.61 -8.02 -21.69
C GLY A 3 -7.33 -7.39 -22.18
N ASP A 4 -6.77 -6.47 -21.41
CA ASP A 4 -5.41 -6.04 -21.65
C ASP A 4 -4.51 -7.26 -21.34
N GLU A 5 -4.09 -7.95 -22.39
CA GLU A 5 -3.32 -9.21 -22.37
C GLU A 5 -1.84 -8.98 -22.00
N SER A 6 -1.63 -8.12 -21.02
CA SER A 6 -0.39 -8.01 -20.26
C SER A 6 -0.81 -7.62 -18.85
N GLY A 7 -1.36 -8.59 -18.10
CA GLY A 7 -1.91 -8.43 -16.75
C GLY A 7 -0.86 -8.06 -15.68
N CYS A 8 -0.02 -7.09 -15.96
CA CYS A 8 0.94 -6.49 -15.05
C CYS A 8 0.19 -5.51 -14.15
N ARG A 9 -0.47 -6.08 -13.14
CA ARG A 9 -1.02 -5.28 -12.06
C ARG A 9 0.10 -4.84 -11.13
N VAL A 10 -0.02 -3.64 -10.58
CA VAL A 10 0.97 -3.11 -9.66
C VAL A 10 0.79 -3.77 -8.30
N TYR A 11 1.88 -4.31 -7.76
CA TYR A 11 1.94 -4.78 -6.38
C TYR A 11 2.76 -3.79 -5.56
N LEU A 12 2.09 -3.08 -4.66
CA LEU A 12 2.76 -2.08 -3.82
C LEU A 12 3.30 -2.77 -2.57
N ILE A 13 4.55 -2.49 -2.22
CA ILE A 13 5.18 -3.01 -1.01
C ILE A 13 5.63 -1.82 -0.18
N THR A 14 5.17 -1.75 1.06
CA THR A 14 5.52 -0.64 1.94
C THR A 14 6.93 -0.78 2.53
N PRO A 15 7.60 0.33 2.88
CA PRO A 15 8.90 0.26 3.53
C PRO A 15 8.82 -0.34 4.95
N PRO A 16 9.96 -0.84 5.50
CA PRO A 16 10.04 -1.40 6.85
C PRO A 16 9.58 -0.46 7.96
N ARG A 17 9.77 0.85 7.75
CA ARG A 17 9.36 1.92 8.65
C ARG A 17 8.75 3.02 7.81
N LEU A 18 7.52 3.42 8.13
CA LEU A 18 6.79 4.51 7.49
C LEU A 18 5.91 5.20 8.53
N ASP A 19 5.63 6.48 8.32
CA ASP A 19 4.62 7.19 9.12
C ASP A 19 3.26 7.00 8.44
N PRO A 20 2.27 6.40 9.12
CA PRO A 20 1.02 5.98 8.49
C PRO A 20 0.17 7.15 8.00
N ARG A 21 0.24 8.31 8.66
CA ARG A 21 -0.58 9.49 8.30
C ARG A 21 -0.24 10.07 6.92
N PRO A 22 1.01 10.51 6.65
CA PRO A 22 1.36 10.98 5.32
C PRO A 22 1.40 9.85 4.28
N PHE A 23 1.54 8.58 4.72
CA PHE A 23 1.54 7.44 3.82
C PHE A 23 0.15 7.09 3.29
N ALA A 24 -0.92 7.32 4.06
CA ALA A 24 -2.29 7.09 3.61
C ALA A 24 -2.65 7.93 2.38
N ASP A 25 -2.37 9.24 2.41
CA ASP A 25 -2.59 10.12 1.26
C ASP A 25 -1.78 9.69 0.04
N LEU A 26 -0.52 9.28 0.25
CA LEU A 26 0.35 8.79 -0.82
C LEU A 26 -0.16 7.46 -1.40
N LEU A 27 -0.61 6.54 -0.55
CA LEU A 27 -1.15 5.25 -0.95
C LEU A 27 -2.44 5.44 -1.73
N GLY A 28 -3.35 6.30 -1.24
CA GLY A 28 -4.58 6.67 -1.95
C GLY A 28 -4.28 7.22 -3.34
N ALA A 29 -3.38 8.19 -3.44
CA ALA A 29 -2.98 8.75 -4.74
C ALA A 29 -2.36 7.69 -5.68
N ALA A 30 -1.61 6.72 -5.14
CA ALA A 30 -1.04 5.63 -5.93
C ALA A 30 -2.10 4.62 -6.40
N LEU A 31 -3.12 4.34 -5.58
CA LEU A 31 -4.26 3.50 -5.93
C LEU A 31 -5.15 4.17 -6.98
N ASP A 32 -5.37 5.49 -6.87
CA ASP A 32 -6.13 6.27 -7.86
C ASP A 32 -5.39 6.39 -9.22
N ALA A 33 -4.06 6.35 -9.22
CA ALA A 33 -3.26 6.55 -10.42
C ALA A 33 -3.19 5.33 -11.36
N GLY A 34 -3.61 4.13 -10.95
CA GLY A 34 -3.50 2.94 -11.81
C GLY A 34 -4.08 1.64 -11.25
N ASP A 35 -3.89 0.54 -12.00
CA ASP A 35 -4.41 -0.80 -11.66
C ASP A 35 -3.53 -1.50 -10.62
N VAL A 36 -3.75 -1.18 -9.35
CA VAL A 36 -3.08 -1.82 -8.21
C VAL A 36 -3.85 -3.07 -7.79
N ALA A 37 -3.20 -4.24 -7.86
CA ALA A 37 -3.83 -5.50 -7.45
C ALA A 37 -3.90 -5.67 -5.93
N ALA A 38 -2.84 -5.27 -5.24
CA ALA A 38 -2.69 -5.51 -3.82
C ALA A 38 -1.55 -4.65 -3.23
N VAL A 39 -1.63 -4.47 -1.92
CA VAL A 39 -0.67 -3.73 -1.11
C VAL A 39 -0.14 -4.66 -0.01
N GLN A 40 1.18 -4.76 0.11
CA GLN A 40 1.85 -5.50 1.18
C GLN A 40 2.38 -4.54 2.22
N LEU A 41 1.80 -4.59 3.42
CA LEU A 41 2.36 -3.90 4.59
C LEU A 41 3.55 -4.69 5.13
N ARG A 42 4.76 -4.18 4.89
CA ARG A 42 6.00 -4.79 5.37
C ARG A 42 6.61 -3.95 6.49
N LEU A 43 5.89 -3.77 7.59
CA LEU A 43 6.40 -3.05 8.75
C LEU A 43 7.27 -3.98 9.60
N LYS A 44 8.59 -3.89 9.44
CA LYS A 44 9.56 -4.69 10.21
C LYS A 44 10.16 -3.81 11.28
N ASP A 45 10.33 -4.37 12.48
CA ASP A 45 10.95 -3.65 13.61
C ASP A 45 10.11 -2.41 14.04
N VAL A 46 8.78 -2.52 13.93
CA VAL A 46 7.83 -1.52 14.45
C VAL A 46 7.05 -2.13 15.63
N SER A 47 6.57 -1.26 16.52
CA SER A 47 5.76 -1.69 17.66
C SER A 47 4.35 -2.09 17.23
N ASP A 48 3.67 -2.86 18.07
CA ASP A 48 2.26 -3.24 17.87
C ASP A 48 1.32 -2.03 17.79
N ASP A 49 1.60 -0.94 18.50
CA ASP A 49 0.87 0.33 18.34
C ASP A 49 1.03 0.94 16.94
N ASP A 50 2.24 0.93 16.37
CA ASP A 50 2.46 1.38 14.99
C ASP A 50 1.73 0.50 13.98
N TRP A 51 1.69 -0.81 14.21
CA TRP A 51 0.92 -1.75 13.39
C TRP A 51 -0.58 -1.46 13.42
N LYS A 52 -1.15 -1.26 14.62
CA LYS A 52 -2.57 -0.92 14.78
C LYS A 52 -2.90 0.40 14.10
N LEU A 53 -2.06 1.41 14.30
CA LEU A 53 -2.24 2.71 13.68
C LEU A 53 -2.15 2.61 12.15
N ALA A 54 -1.21 1.84 11.62
CA ALA A 54 -1.09 1.62 10.18
C ALA A 54 -2.31 0.90 9.59
N ILE A 55 -2.90 -0.06 10.30
CA ILE A 55 -4.12 -0.76 9.85
C ILE A 55 -5.36 0.15 9.97
N ASP A 56 -5.40 1.02 10.97
CA ASP A 56 -6.52 1.96 11.17
C ASP A 56 -6.53 3.10 10.14
N VAL A 57 -5.35 3.52 9.70
CA VAL A 57 -5.16 4.70 8.85
C VAL A 57 -5.05 4.38 7.35
N LEU A 58 -4.63 3.16 6.97
CA LEU A 58 -4.43 2.73 5.57
C LEU A 58 -5.60 1.90 5.03
#